data_AF-A0A417Y6K9-F1
#
_entry.id   AF-A0A417Y6K9-F1
#
_cell.length_a   1.000
_cell.length_b   1.000
_cell.length_c   1.000
_cell.angle_alpha   90.00
_cell.angle_beta   90.00
_cell.angle_gamma   90.00
#
_symmetry.space_group_name_H-M   'P 1'
#
loop_
_entity.id
_entity.type
_entity.pdbx_description
1 polymer ?
#
loop_
_entity_poly.entity_id
_entity_poly.type
_entity_poly.pdbx_seq_one_letter_code
_entity_poly.pdbx_strand_id
1 'polypeptide(L)'
;MKALQTTPFIRVTMNTISASSLPGAALETRQMSTLLARRILARMVADADRLPNLQSEAMDEYARWLADAAPFLRATGDADLVTELERHLEARDYAGTEVAVQEVCARLAVQSTRRDGKDLAGELLRQAAAVQQCVDTKFMSANEDLLGIKDNVDVTDEVLDSEKIDRLTSWLRTQFPSSPNLTISNVRAIPGGFSKQTLFLSIEGAEGVPEMLVVRMDWPEGPVDTTVVDEFDIVKTLLDAGVAVPFLHALETTGAVLGSPFLLLDRVEGAHIGDFLDVSGGGTDVALDLAREMAALHAVPDSEFGDRVTGAHESVRDRLLREINECERDWRALDSPSITLEIAFAWLKDNIELADGPRALVHSDLGCHNMLVANDRVAAIIDWESARIGTPAQDLGYVYPAVTQICDWSDFMAAYLEAGGRALTKAQIDYYTLWGFVWPLVNVCKARLGFETVYPDDIRMAYADAYLSIRFQSRLAGQLQSLL
;
A
#
# COMPACT_ATOMS: atom_id res chain seq x y z
N MET A 1 -6.49 -26.80 18.58
CA MET A 1 -7.67 -27.07 17.70
C MET A 1 -8.97 -26.40 18.14
N LYS A 2 -9.52 -26.62 19.35
CA LYS A 2 -10.74 -25.91 19.80
C LYS A 2 -10.54 -24.39 20.02
N ALA A 3 -9.35 -23.97 20.45
CA ALA A 3 -8.98 -22.55 20.58
C ALA A 3 -8.68 -21.85 19.24
N LEU A 4 -8.45 -22.62 18.16
CA LEU A 4 -8.25 -22.08 16.80
C LEU A 4 -9.58 -21.69 16.13
N GLN A 5 -10.70 -22.22 16.62
CA GLN A 5 -12.04 -21.99 16.03
C GLN A 5 -12.70 -20.69 16.52
N THR A 6 -12.12 -20.02 17.51
CA THR A 6 -12.69 -18.81 18.12
C THR A 6 -12.23 -17.52 17.46
N THR A 7 -11.16 -17.55 16.64
CA THR A 7 -10.74 -16.39 15.84
C THR A 7 -11.53 -16.39 14.52
N PRO A 8 -12.36 -15.37 14.23
CA PRO A 8 -13.19 -15.31 13.03
C PRO A 8 -12.40 -15.58 11.74
N PHE A 9 -11.20 -15.00 11.64
CA PHE A 9 -10.26 -15.15 10.53
C PHE A 9 -9.82 -16.61 10.27
N ILE A 10 -9.48 -17.36 11.31
CA ILE A 10 -9.07 -18.78 11.18
C ILE A 10 -10.27 -19.65 10.76
N ARG A 11 -11.46 -19.35 11.29
CA ARG A 11 -12.68 -20.09 10.96
C ARG A 11 -13.17 -19.82 9.53
N VAL A 12 -13.13 -18.57 9.05
CA VAL A 12 -13.47 -18.21 7.67
C VAL A 12 -12.48 -18.89 6.71
N THR A 13 -11.18 -18.74 6.95
CA THR A 13 -10.13 -19.35 6.11
C THR A 13 -10.26 -20.88 6.03
N MET A 14 -10.50 -21.57 7.16
CA MET A 14 -10.71 -23.03 7.14
C MET A 14 -12.00 -23.47 6.40
N ASN A 15 -13.06 -22.66 6.47
CA ASN A 15 -14.31 -22.93 5.77
C ASN A 15 -14.18 -22.70 4.26
N THR A 16 -13.54 -21.61 3.84
CA THR A 16 -13.21 -21.30 2.45
C THR A 16 -12.38 -22.41 1.82
N ILE A 17 -11.38 -22.94 2.53
CA ILE A 17 -10.56 -24.05 2.03
C ILE A 17 -11.37 -25.35 1.95
N SER A 18 -12.20 -25.64 2.94
CA SER A 18 -13.09 -26.81 2.89
C SER A 18 -14.08 -26.71 1.71
N ALA A 19 -14.57 -25.51 1.39
CA ALA A 19 -15.42 -25.24 0.23
C ALA A 19 -14.67 -25.37 -1.10
N SER A 20 -13.44 -24.86 -1.19
CA SER A 20 -12.57 -24.99 -2.39
C SER A 20 -12.18 -26.45 -2.72
N SER A 21 -12.29 -27.35 -1.75
CA SER A 21 -12.03 -28.79 -1.91
C SER A 21 -13.25 -29.60 -2.35
N LEU A 22 -14.43 -28.97 -2.52
CA LEU A 22 -15.64 -29.61 -3.02
C LEU A 22 -15.71 -29.57 -4.55
N PRO A 23 -16.11 -30.67 -5.23
CA PRO A 23 -16.38 -30.66 -6.66
C PRO A 23 -17.63 -29.81 -6.94
N GLY A 24 -17.44 -28.51 -7.17
CA GLY A 24 -18.52 -27.55 -7.44
C GLY A 24 -18.25 -26.09 -7.05
N ALA A 25 -17.14 -25.77 -6.37
CA ALA A 25 -16.73 -24.38 -6.15
C ALA A 25 -16.45 -23.66 -7.48
N ALA A 26 -16.90 -22.41 -7.60
CA ALA A 26 -16.85 -21.60 -8.81
C ALA A 26 -15.41 -21.49 -9.36
N LEU A 27 -15.30 -21.37 -10.69
CA LEU A 27 -14.03 -21.29 -11.42
C LEU A 27 -13.10 -20.18 -10.88
N GLU A 28 -13.67 -19.13 -10.30
CA GLU A 28 -12.98 -17.99 -9.66
C GLU A 28 -12.10 -18.43 -8.47
N THR A 29 -12.52 -19.42 -7.68
CA THR A 29 -11.74 -19.94 -6.54
C THR A 29 -10.51 -20.76 -6.98
N ARG A 30 -10.40 -21.13 -8.26
CA ARG A 30 -9.25 -21.89 -8.79
C ARG A 30 -8.07 -21.00 -9.20
N GLN A 31 -8.19 -19.68 -9.12
CA GLN A 31 -7.21 -18.75 -9.68
C GLN A 31 -6.00 -18.45 -8.77
N MET A 32 -5.80 -19.21 -7.69
CA MET A 32 -4.57 -19.12 -6.89
C MET A 32 -3.98 -20.50 -6.58
N SER A 33 -2.64 -20.58 -6.61
CA SER A 33 -1.97 -21.84 -6.35
C SER A 33 -2.27 -22.36 -4.94
N THR A 34 -2.72 -23.60 -4.87
CA THR A 34 -2.88 -24.42 -3.65
C THR A 34 -1.67 -24.31 -2.70
N LEU A 35 -0.50 -23.93 -3.21
CA LEU A 35 0.73 -23.70 -2.47
C LEU A 35 0.68 -22.44 -1.58
N LEU A 36 0.19 -21.31 -2.08
CA LEU A 36 0.07 -20.07 -1.30
C LEU A 36 -0.95 -20.25 -0.17
N ALA A 37 -2.08 -20.88 -0.46
CA ALA A 37 -3.10 -21.22 0.54
C ALA A 37 -2.55 -22.15 1.65
N ARG A 38 -1.80 -23.20 1.29
CA ARG A 38 -1.19 -24.12 2.27
C ARG A 38 -0.15 -23.42 3.16
N ARG A 39 0.60 -22.45 2.63
CA ARG A 39 1.63 -21.71 3.37
C ARG A 39 1.01 -20.68 4.33
N ILE A 40 -0.02 -19.95 3.91
CA ILE A 40 -0.81 -19.06 4.79
C ILE A 40 -1.41 -19.86 5.96
N LEU A 41 -1.95 -21.06 5.70
CA LEU A 41 -2.44 -21.94 6.76
C LEU A 41 -1.35 -22.41 7.72
N ALA A 42 -0.21 -22.86 7.20
CA ALA A 42 0.92 -23.29 8.04
C ALA A 42 1.40 -22.16 8.95
N ARG A 43 1.38 -20.93 8.43
CA ARG A 43 1.66 -19.70 9.19
C ARG A 43 0.63 -19.44 10.28
N MET A 44 -0.67 -19.43 9.96
CA MET A 44 -1.73 -19.20 10.97
C MET A 44 -1.70 -20.22 12.12
N VAL A 45 -1.27 -21.46 11.84
CA VAL A 45 -1.08 -22.49 12.87
C VAL A 45 0.16 -22.23 13.72
N ALA A 46 1.30 -21.87 13.12
CA ALA A 46 2.52 -21.55 13.86
C ALA A 46 2.35 -20.31 14.76
N ASP A 47 1.66 -19.29 14.26
CA ASP A 47 1.38 -18.05 15.00
C ASP A 47 0.53 -18.36 16.23
N ALA A 48 -0.48 -19.22 16.10
CA ALA A 48 -1.36 -19.58 17.21
C ALA A 48 -0.64 -20.24 18.41
N ASP A 49 0.45 -20.97 18.17
CA ASP A 49 1.22 -21.63 19.23
C ASP A 49 2.18 -20.66 19.95
N ARG A 50 2.67 -19.63 19.25
CA ARG A 50 3.61 -18.63 19.80
C ARG A 50 2.91 -17.42 20.40
N LEU A 51 1.70 -17.12 19.94
CA LEU A 51 0.92 -15.93 20.28
C LEU A 51 0.80 -15.68 21.79
N PRO A 52 0.50 -16.67 22.67
CA PRO A 52 0.36 -16.41 24.10
C PRO A 52 1.64 -15.92 24.76
N ASN A 53 2.80 -16.44 24.35
CA ASN A 53 4.10 -16.02 24.89
C ASN A 53 4.47 -14.61 24.42
N LEU A 54 4.24 -14.31 23.15
CA LEU A 54 4.47 -12.97 22.59
C LEU A 54 3.58 -11.91 23.25
N GLN A 55 2.29 -12.22 23.44
CA GLN A 55 1.35 -11.36 24.18
C GLN A 55 1.79 -11.16 25.63
N SER A 56 2.27 -12.22 26.27
CA SER A 56 2.82 -12.17 27.63
C SER A 56 4.01 -11.22 27.74
N GLU A 57 4.97 -11.30 26.81
CA GLU A 57 6.11 -10.39 26.76
C GLU A 57 5.71 -8.95 26.45
N ALA A 58 4.75 -8.75 25.53
CA ALA A 58 4.24 -7.43 25.18
C ALA A 58 3.60 -6.73 26.39
N MET A 59 2.79 -7.45 27.18
CA MET A 59 2.23 -6.92 28.42
C MET A 59 3.32 -6.51 29.42
N ASP A 60 4.46 -7.21 29.47
CA ASP A 60 5.56 -6.86 30.37
C ASP A 60 6.31 -5.59 29.90
N GLU A 61 6.36 -5.32 28.59
CA GLU A 61 6.83 -4.03 28.05
C GLU A 61 5.84 -2.90 28.39
N TYR A 62 4.54 -3.12 28.20
CA TYR A 62 3.51 -2.12 28.55
C TYR A 62 3.45 -1.81 30.04
N ALA A 63 3.65 -2.80 30.91
CA ALA A 63 3.73 -2.57 32.35
C ALA A 63 4.92 -1.67 32.73
N ARG A 64 6.08 -1.84 32.06
CA ARG A 64 7.24 -0.98 32.27
C ARG A 64 6.97 0.44 31.79
N TRP A 65 6.43 0.60 30.59
CA TRP A 65 6.04 1.91 30.08
C TRP A 65 5.01 2.62 30.97
N LEU A 66 3.99 1.89 31.46
CA LEU A 66 2.99 2.47 32.36
C LEU A 66 3.61 2.97 33.67
N ALA A 67 4.64 2.30 34.19
CA ALA A 67 5.32 2.76 35.39
C ALA A 67 5.92 4.17 35.22
N ASP A 68 6.38 4.49 34.00
CA ASP A 68 6.90 5.82 33.65
C ASP A 68 5.78 6.82 33.34
N ALA A 69 4.70 6.38 32.68
CA ALA A 69 3.57 7.23 32.30
C ALA A 69 2.61 7.57 33.46
N ALA A 70 2.43 6.65 34.41
CA ALA A 70 1.41 6.74 35.46
C ALA A 70 1.52 8.00 36.34
N PRO A 71 2.71 8.44 36.79
CA PRO A 71 2.82 9.68 37.58
C PRO A 71 2.28 10.90 36.84
N PHE A 72 2.56 11.00 35.53
CA PHE A 72 2.09 12.09 34.69
C PHE A 72 0.57 12.03 34.51
N LEU A 73 0.04 10.87 34.08
CA LEU A 73 -1.39 10.66 33.87
C LEU A 73 -2.21 10.91 35.13
N ARG A 74 -1.74 10.44 36.28
CA ARG A 74 -2.41 10.72 37.57
C ARG A 74 -2.40 12.21 37.91
N ALA A 75 -1.35 12.94 37.56
CA ALA A 75 -1.24 14.38 37.80
C ALA A 75 -2.10 15.22 36.83
N THR A 76 -2.39 14.71 35.63
CA THR A 76 -3.21 15.38 34.60
C THR A 76 -4.71 15.08 34.70
N GLY A 77 -5.12 14.24 35.65
CA GLY A 77 -6.51 13.88 35.88
C GLY A 77 -6.98 12.60 35.18
N ASP A 78 -6.06 11.80 34.64
CA ASP A 78 -6.32 10.55 33.92
C ASP A 78 -6.05 9.31 34.78
N ALA A 79 -6.22 9.42 36.11
CA ALA A 79 -5.96 8.34 37.06
C ALA A 79 -6.85 7.10 36.84
N ASP A 80 -8.05 7.29 36.29
CA ASP A 80 -8.97 6.21 35.97
C ASP A 80 -8.42 5.33 34.83
N LEU A 81 -7.77 5.92 33.81
CA LEU A 81 -7.13 5.18 32.73
C LEU A 81 -5.94 4.35 33.21
N VAL A 82 -5.14 4.91 34.11
CA VAL A 82 -4.04 4.17 34.74
C VAL A 82 -4.58 2.97 35.51
N THR A 83 -5.64 3.15 36.29
CA THR A 83 -6.25 2.09 37.09
C THR A 83 -6.84 0.99 36.20
N GLU A 84 -7.46 1.36 35.07
CA GLU A 84 -8.00 0.40 34.12
C GLU A 84 -6.90 -0.40 33.41
N LEU A 85 -5.82 0.25 32.99
CA LEU A 85 -4.68 -0.45 32.38
C LEU A 85 -3.97 -1.37 33.38
N GLU A 86 -3.76 -0.93 34.62
CA GLU A 86 -3.24 -1.77 35.72
C GLU A 86 -4.10 -3.04 35.89
N ARG A 87 -5.43 -2.89 35.88
CA ARG A 87 -6.37 -4.01 36.00
C ARG A 87 -6.22 -5.04 34.87
N HIS A 88 -6.07 -4.60 33.63
CA HIS A 88 -5.88 -5.51 32.48
C HIS A 88 -4.52 -6.21 32.51
N LEU A 89 -3.46 -5.48 32.86
CA LEU A 89 -2.12 -6.04 33.03
C LEU A 89 -2.06 -7.11 34.14
N GLU A 90 -2.71 -6.85 35.27
CA GLU A 90 -2.85 -7.81 36.38
C GLU A 90 -3.64 -9.06 35.96
N ALA A 91 -4.71 -8.88 35.18
CA ALA A 91 -5.52 -9.98 34.66
C ALA A 91 -4.86 -10.78 33.53
N ARG A 92 -3.70 -10.33 33.02
CA ARG A 92 -3.05 -10.86 31.80
C ARG A 92 -4.00 -10.86 30.59
N ASP A 93 -4.83 -9.82 30.50
CA ASP A 93 -5.77 -9.60 29.41
C ASP A 93 -5.10 -8.73 28.33
N TYR A 94 -4.49 -9.38 27.34
CA TYR A 94 -3.77 -8.69 26.26
C TYR A 94 -4.69 -7.76 25.45
N ALA A 95 -5.87 -8.23 25.04
CA ALA A 95 -6.79 -7.44 24.23
C ALA A 95 -7.27 -6.19 24.97
N GLY A 96 -7.61 -6.34 26.26
CA GLY A 96 -7.96 -5.20 27.10
C GLY A 96 -6.78 -4.26 27.36
N THR A 97 -5.56 -4.81 27.49
CA THR A 97 -4.33 -4.00 27.63
C THR A 97 -4.10 -3.14 26.39
N GLU A 98 -4.21 -3.71 25.20
CA GLU A 98 -4.00 -2.99 23.93
C GLU A 98 -4.98 -1.82 23.76
N VAL A 99 -6.27 -2.05 24.04
CA VAL A 99 -7.30 -1.01 24.02
C VAL A 99 -7.03 0.08 25.05
N ALA A 100 -6.66 -0.30 26.28
CA ALA A 100 -6.37 0.66 27.34
C ALA A 100 -5.11 1.49 27.06
N VAL A 101 -4.05 0.89 26.49
CA VAL A 101 -2.84 1.63 26.06
C VAL A 101 -3.18 2.60 24.93
N GLN A 102 -4.01 2.19 23.96
CA GLN A 102 -4.46 3.08 22.90
C GLN A 102 -5.20 4.30 23.46
N GLU A 103 -6.15 4.12 24.39
CA GLU A 103 -6.86 5.24 25.02
C GLU A 103 -5.91 6.15 25.82
N VAL A 104 -4.92 5.59 26.52
CA VAL A 104 -3.88 6.38 27.19
C VAL A 104 -3.09 7.20 26.17
N CYS A 105 -2.69 6.62 25.04
CA CYS A 105 -1.98 7.34 23.98
C CYS A 105 -2.85 8.43 23.35
N ALA A 106 -4.15 8.20 23.15
CA ALA A 106 -5.08 9.22 22.69
C ALA A 106 -5.12 10.42 23.65
N ARG A 107 -5.11 10.18 24.98
CA ARG A 107 -5.03 11.27 25.97
C ARG A 107 -3.71 12.01 25.95
N LEU A 108 -2.60 11.27 25.89
CA LEU A 108 -1.27 11.87 25.81
C LEU A 108 -1.13 12.75 24.56
N ALA A 109 -1.67 12.33 23.41
CA ALA A 109 -1.64 13.11 22.18
C ALA A 109 -2.40 14.45 22.32
N VAL A 110 -3.59 14.44 22.94
CA VAL A 110 -4.34 15.68 23.23
C VAL A 110 -3.59 16.60 24.22
N GLN A 111 -2.72 16.05 25.07
CA GLN A 111 -1.95 16.84 26.03
C GLN A 111 -0.66 17.40 25.45
N SER A 112 0.01 16.64 24.57
CA SER A 112 1.20 17.03 23.81
C SER A 112 0.98 18.33 23.03
N THR A 113 -0.17 18.45 22.39
CA THR A 113 -0.58 19.62 21.58
C THR A 113 -0.79 20.92 22.37
N ARG A 114 -0.85 20.85 23.70
CA ARG A 114 -1.34 21.96 24.53
C ARG A 114 -0.24 22.79 25.21
N ARG A 115 1.07 22.50 25.11
CA ARG A 115 2.09 23.23 25.90
C ARG A 115 3.48 23.45 25.24
N ASP A 116 3.93 24.70 25.30
CA ASP A 116 5.33 25.13 25.16
C ASP A 116 6.18 24.68 26.37
N GLY A 117 7.10 23.74 26.13
CA GLY A 117 8.16 23.35 27.06
C GLY A 117 8.29 21.83 27.22
N LYS A 118 9.42 21.26 26.75
CA LYS A 118 9.83 19.84 26.83
C LYS A 118 8.67 18.88 27.08
N ASP A 119 8.00 18.54 25.99
CA ASP A 119 6.77 17.78 25.99
C ASP A 119 6.97 16.35 26.50
N LEU A 120 6.76 16.17 27.81
CA LEU A 120 6.78 14.85 28.46
C LEU A 120 5.71 13.92 27.87
N ALA A 121 4.57 14.45 27.41
CA ALA A 121 3.55 13.61 26.77
C ALA A 121 4.06 13.07 25.43
N GLY A 122 4.70 13.90 24.61
CA GLY A 122 5.40 13.48 23.39
C GLY A 122 6.48 12.43 23.64
N GLU A 123 7.29 12.58 24.70
CA GLU A 123 8.27 11.56 25.09
C GLU A 123 7.62 10.24 25.52
N LEU A 124 6.52 10.28 26.27
CA LEU A 124 5.76 9.08 26.63
C LEU A 124 5.12 8.40 25.41
N LEU A 125 4.67 9.17 24.42
CA LEU A 125 4.20 8.65 23.13
C LEU A 125 5.33 8.01 22.32
N ARG A 126 6.52 8.63 22.30
CA ARG A 126 7.73 8.08 21.68
C ARG A 126 8.07 6.72 22.31
N GLN A 127 8.02 6.62 23.62
CA GLN A 127 8.24 5.36 24.34
C GLN A 127 7.17 4.31 24.04
N ALA A 128 5.90 4.70 23.96
CA ALA A 128 4.81 3.79 23.58
C ALA A 128 5.02 3.24 22.15
N ALA A 129 5.41 4.10 21.20
CA ALA A 129 5.75 3.69 19.85
C ALA A 129 6.97 2.74 19.82
N ALA A 130 7.98 2.98 20.66
CA ALA A 130 9.13 2.08 20.80
C ALA A 130 8.74 0.70 21.35
N VAL A 131 7.84 0.66 22.33
CA VAL A 131 7.26 -0.61 22.83
C VAL A 131 6.51 -1.33 21.72
N GLN A 132 5.62 -0.64 21.00
CA GLN A 132 4.88 -1.25 19.88
C GLN A 132 5.82 -1.79 18.81
N GLN A 133 6.86 -1.03 18.42
CA GLN A 133 7.85 -1.51 17.44
C GLN A 133 8.57 -2.77 17.92
N CYS A 134 8.96 -2.83 19.20
CA CYS A 134 9.58 -4.00 19.80
C CYS A 134 8.65 -5.21 19.73
N VAL A 135 7.37 -5.02 20.08
CA VAL A 135 6.33 -6.04 19.97
C VAL A 135 6.19 -6.52 18.53
N ASP A 136 5.92 -5.61 17.59
CA ASP A 136 5.73 -5.92 16.17
C ASP A 136 6.94 -6.65 15.58
N THR A 137 8.16 -6.22 15.93
CA THR A 137 9.39 -6.86 15.46
C THR A 137 9.53 -8.28 16.00
N LYS A 138 9.19 -8.54 17.26
CA LYS A 138 9.19 -9.91 17.81
C LYS A 138 8.16 -10.79 17.10
N PHE A 139 6.96 -10.26 16.89
CA PHE A 139 5.93 -10.93 16.10
C PHE A 139 6.41 -11.19 14.66
N MET A 140 7.04 -10.23 13.99
CA MET A 140 7.62 -10.37 12.65
C MET A 140 8.77 -11.38 12.59
N SER A 141 9.71 -11.37 13.52
CA SER A 141 10.84 -12.31 13.53
C SER A 141 10.37 -13.76 13.70
N ALA A 142 9.28 -13.99 14.41
CA ALA A 142 8.62 -15.29 14.47
C ALA A 142 8.04 -15.74 13.11
N ASN A 143 7.89 -14.82 12.15
CA ASN A 143 7.24 -15.00 10.86
C ASN A 143 8.20 -15.21 9.68
N GLU A 144 9.42 -14.67 9.74
CA GLU A 144 10.39 -14.66 8.64
C GLU A 144 10.94 -16.06 8.29
N ASP A 145 11.03 -16.98 9.27
CA ASP A 145 11.51 -18.36 9.06
C ASP A 145 10.59 -19.21 8.15
N LEU A 146 9.35 -18.78 7.90
CA LEU A 146 8.32 -19.58 7.22
C LEU A 146 7.96 -19.09 5.81
N LEU A 147 8.27 -17.83 5.47
CA LEU A 147 7.80 -17.15 4.26
C LEU A 147 8.93 -16.81 3.29
N GLY A 148 9.66 -17.84 2.82
CA GLY A 148 10.46 -17.74 1.60
C GLY A 148 9.59 -17.52 0.34
N ILE A 149 8.76 -16.46 0.33
CA ILE A 149 7.98 -15.98 -0.78
C ILE A 149 8.87 -14.97 -1.51
N LYS A 150 9.61 -15.46 -2.49
CA LYS A 150 10.03 -14.63 -3.62
C LYS A 150 9.05 -14.92 -4.75
N ASP A 151 8.61 -13.85 -5.39
CA ASP A 151 7.47 -13.77 -6.30
C ASP A 151 7.45 -14.78 -7.47
N ASN A 152 6.27 -14.82 -8.09
CA ASN A 152 5.84 -15.56 -9.29
C ASN A 152 5.14 -16.88 -9.01
N VAL A 153 3.86 -16.78 -8.63
CA VAL A 153 2.89 -17.84 -8.89
C VAL A 153 2.36 -17.63 -10.30
N ASP A 154 2.84 -18.42 -11.27
CA ASP A 154 2.20 -18.50 -12.58
C ASP A 154 0.78 -19.05 -12.40
N VAL A 155 -0.21 -18.21 -12.72
CA VAL A 155 -1.59 -18.63 -12.91
C VAL A 155 -1.79 -18.73 -14.42
N THR A 156 -1.85 -19.94 -14.94
CA THR A 156 -2.36 -20.20 -16.29
C THR A 156 -3.77 -20.78 -16.17
N ASP A 157 -4.72 -20.19 -16.90
CA ASP A 157 -5.50 -20.84 -17.96
C ASP A 157 -6.57 -19.84 -18.45
N GLU A 158 -6.68 -19.71 -19.78
CA GLU A 158 -7.52 -18.80 -20.59
C GLU A 158 -8.57 -17.94 -19.83
N VAL A 159 -8.26 -16.65 -19.67
CA VAL A 159 -9.11 -15.67 -18.96
C VAL A 159 -10.21 -15.09 -19.83
N LEU A 160 -9.99 -15.07 -21.15
CA LEU A 160 -10.95 -14.57 -22.13
C LEU A 160 -11.49 -15.73 -22.96
N ASP A 161 -12.81 -15.79 -23.13
CA ASP A 161 -13.43 -16.71 -24.08
C ASP A 161 -13.04 -16.34 -25.53
N SER A 162 -13.26 -17.29 -26.46
CA SER A 162 -12.90 -17.10 -27.87
C SER A 162 -13.60 -15.91 -28.52
N GLU A 163 -14.83 -15.60 -28.10
CA GLU A 163 -15.59 -14.47 -28.64
C GLU A 163 -14.96 -13.12 -28.25
N LYS A 164 -14.52 -12.99 -26.99
CA LYS A 164 -13.76 -11.82 -26.51
C LYS A 164 -12.42 -11.69 -27.23
N ILE A 165 -11.71 -12.80 -27.46
CA ILE A 165 -10.44 -12.78 -28.22
C ILE A 165 -10.67 -12.32 -29.66
N ASP A 166 -11.73 -12.78 -30.32
CA ASP A 166 -12.07 -12.37 -31.69
C ASP A 166 -12.45 -10.88 -31.77
N ARG A 167 -13.23 -10.38 -30.80
CA ARG A 167 -13.55 -8.95 -30.69
C ARG A 167 -12.32 -8.12 -30.43
N LEU A 168 -11.44 -8.54 -29.50
CA LEU A 168 -10.20 -7.84 -29.18
C LEU A 168 -9.25 -7.83 -30.38
N THR A 169 -9.08 -8.95 -31.08
CA THR A 169 -8.27 -9.02 -32.31
C THR A 169 -8.80 -8.08 -33.38
N SER A 170 -10.14 -8.06 -33.58
CA SER A 170 -10.78 -7.15 -34.53
C SER A 170 -10.55 -5.68 -34.16
N TRP A 171 -10.66 -5.35 -32.87
CA TRP A 171 -10.39 -4.02 -32.36
C TRP A 171 -8.91 -3.63 -32.52
N LEU A 172 -7.95 -4.51 -32.20
CA LEU A 172 -6.51 -4.24 -32.39
C LEU A 172 -6.17 -3.90 -33.85
N ARG A 173 -6.78 -4.57 -34.82
CA ARG A 173 -6.59 -4.26 -36.26
C ARG A 173 -7.07 -2.85 -36.64
N THR A 174 -8.03 -2.29 -35.90
CA THR A 174 -8.43 -0.89 -36.09
C THR A 174 -7.42 0.10 -35.53
N GLN A 175 -6.68 -0.29 -34.48
CA GLN A 175 -5.60 0.51 -33.89
C GLN A 175 -4.30 0.40 -34.71
N PHE A 176 -4.07 -0.75 -35.34
CA PHE A 176 -2.92 -1.02 -36.21
C PHE A 176 -3.34 -1.31 -37.66
N PRO A 177 -3.85 -0.31 -38.42
CA PRO A 177 -4.41 -0.53 -39.76
C PRO A 177 -3.37 -1.05 -40.78
N SER A 178 -2.08 -0.83 -40.55
CA SER A 178 -0.99 -1.36 -41.37
C SER A 178 -0.76 -2.87 -41.21
N SER A 179 -1.36 -3.49 -40.18
CA SER A 179 -1.19 -4.91 -39.83
C SER A 179 -2.53 -5.65 -39.81
N PRO A 180 -3.23 -5.77 -40.96
CA PRO A 180 -4.57 -6.35 -41.03
C PRO A 180 -4.61 -7.86 -40.72
N ASN A 181 -3.47 -8.54 -40.82
CA ASN A 181 -3.33 -9.97 -40.54
C ASN A 181 -2.94 -10.25 -39.08
N LEU A 182 -2.86 -9.21 -38.23
CA LEU A 182 -2.55 -9.35 -36.81
C LEU A 182 -3.47 -10.37 -36.15
N THR A 183 -2.91 -11.28 -35.35
CA THR A 183 -3.63 -12.23 -34.51
C THR A 183 -3.09 -12.25 -33.10
N ILE A 184 -3.95 -12.49 -32.12
CA ILE A 184 -3.55 -12.78 -30.74
C ILE A 184 -3.28 -14.29 -30.65
N SER A 185 -2.03 -14.68 -30.39
CA SER A 185 -1.66 -16.09 -30.26
C SER A 185 -1.76 -16.62 -28.83
N ASN A 186 -1.72 -15.73 -27.84
CA ASN A 186 -1.87 -16.08 -26.44
C ASN A 186 -2.39 -14.90 -25.60
N VAL A 187 -3.15 -15.20 -24.54
CA VAL A 187 -3.60 -14.24 -23.53
C VAL A 187 -3.28 -14.79 -22.15
N ARG A 188 -2.55 -14.01 -21.34
CA ARG A 188 -2.21 -14.40 -19.97
C ARG A 188 -2.59 -13.29 -18.99
N ALA A 189 -3.44 -13.59 -18.01
CA ALA A 189 -3.64 -12.65 -16.91
C ALA A 189 -2.41 -12.59 -16.01
N ILE A 190 -2.07 -11.40 -15.53
CA ILE A 190 -1.07 -11.23 -14.51
C ILE A 190 -1.76 -11.41 -13.15
N PRO A 191 -1.31 -12.35 -12.31
CA PRO A 191 -1.78 -12.43 -10.94
C PRO A 191 -1.22 -11.27 -10.13
N GLY A 192 -2.06 -10.65 -9.31
CA GLY A 192 -1.76 -9.35 -8.69
C GLY A 192 -2.50 -8.23 -9.41
N GLY A 193 -3.00 -7.25 -8.66
CA GLY A 193 -3.99 -6.28 -9.13
C GLY A 193 -5.28 -6.42 -8.32
N PHE A 194 -5.34 -5.67 -7.22
CA PHE A 194 -6.52 -5.61 -6.35
C PHE A 194 -7.62 -4.75 -6.97
N SER A 195 -7.24 -3.64 -7.61
CA SER A 195 -8.14 -2.64 -8.17
C SER A 195 -8.51 -2.89 -9.63
N LYS A 196 -7.58 -3.42 -10.44
CA LYS A 196 -7.74 -3.59 -11.89
C LYS A 196 -7.13 -4.89 -12.39
N GLN A 197 -7.62 -5.37 -13.53
CA GLN A 197 -7.12 -6.56 -14.20
C GLN A 197 -6.07 -6.19 -15.25
N THR A 198 -4.95 -6.91 -15.27
CA THR A 198 -3.91 -6.75 -16.30
C THR A 198 -3.73 -8.05 -17.08
N LEU A 199 -3.74 -7.97 -18.41
CA LEU A 199 -3.56 -9.08 -19.34
C LEU A 199 -2.35 -8.83 -20.24
N PHE A 200 -1.52 -9.84 -20.45
CA PHE A 200 -0.51 -9.88 -21.50
C PHE A 200 -1.07 -10.55 -22.75
N LEU A 201 -0.83 -9.92 -23.89
CA LEU A 201 -1.19 -10.42 -25.21
C LEU A 201 0.09 -10.76 -25.98
N SER A 202 0.16 -11.95 -26.55
CA SER A 202 1.17 -12.30 -27.55
C SER A 202 0.60 -12.06 -28.95
N ILE A 203 1.32 -11.32 -29.77
CA ILE A 203 0.89 -10.85 -31.08
C ILE A 203 1.71 -11.51 -32.19
N GLU A 204 1.03 -12.04 -33.20
CA GLU A 204 1.63 -12.63 -34.40
C GLU A 204 1.08 -11.99 -35.68
N GLY A 205 1.80 -12.15 -36.79
CA GLY A 205 1.32 -11.75 -38.12
C GLY A 205 1.24 -10.23 -38.35
N ALA A 206 1.92 -9.44 -37.54
CA ALA A 206 1.88 -7.98 -37.57
C ALA A 206 3.29 -7.37 -37.66
N GLU A 207 3.63 -6.78 -38.80
CA GLU A 207 4.90 -6.07 -38.97
C GLU A 207 4.80 -4.67 -38.33
N GLY A 208 5.78 -4.28 -37.51
CA GLY A 208 5.79 -2.98 -36.82
C GLY A 208 4.83 -2.86 -35.64
N VAL A 209 4.22 -3.97 -35.19
CA VAL A 209 3.48 -4.03 -33.92
C VAL A 209 4.34 -4.79 -32.90
N PRO A 210 4.40 -4.34 -31.63
CA PRO A 210 5.10 -5.08 -30.59
C PRO A 210 4.62 -6.54 -30.49
N GLU A 211 5.55 -7.48 -30.32
CA GLU A 211 5.23 -8.91 -30.14
C GLU A 211 4.43 -9.17 -28.86
N MET A 212 4.53 -8.26 -27.89
CA MET A 212 3.81 -8.32 -26.63
C MET A 212 3.13 -6.98 -26.32
N LEU A 213 1.83 -7.03 -26.02
CA LEU A 213 1.04 -5.88 -25.57
C LEU A 213 0.45 -6.16 -24.20
N VAL A 214 0.05 -5.10 -23.51
CA VAL A 214 -0.62 -5.15 -22.21
C VAL A 214 -2.00 -4.52 -22.33
N VAL A 215 -2.99 -5.21 -21.78
CA VAL A 215 -4.34 -4.66 -21.55
C VAL A 215 -4.50 -4.45 -20.05
N ARG A 216 -4.79 -3.21 -19.64
CA ARG A 216 -5.18 -2.87 -18.27
C ARG A 216 -6.65 -2.46 -18.29
N MET A 217 -7.50 -3.12 -17.51
CA MET A 217 -8.95 -2.95 -17.56
C MET A 217 -9.58 -2.92 -16.17
N ASP A 218 -10.68 -2.18 -16.04
CA ASP A 218 -11.44 -2.11 -14.80
C ASP A 218 -12.11 -3.46 -14.49
N TRP A 219 -12.22 -3.80 -13.20
CA TRP A 219 -13.13 -4.86 -12.79
C TRP A 219 -14.57 -4.36 -12.90
N PRO A 220 -15.53 -5.18 -13.38
CA PRO A 220 -16.94 -4.78 -13.46
C PRO A 220 -17.53 -4.28 -12.13
N GLU A 221 -17.04 -4.82 -11.01
CA GLU A 221 -17.35 -4.40 -9.63
C GLU A 221 -16.04 -4.10 -8.87
N GLY A 222 -15.24 -3.18 -9.40
CA GLY A 222 -13.96 -2.79 -8.81
C GLY A 222 -14.09 -2.11 -7.44
N PRO A 223 -13.09 -2.25 -6.55
CA PRO A 223 -13.12 -1.66 -5.20
C PRO A 223 -12.74 -0.17 -5.17
N VAL A 224 -12.39 0.43 -6.31
CA VAL A 224 -11.92 1.82 -6.43
C VAL A 224 -12.85 2.64 -7.31
N ASP A 225 -12.99 3.92 -6.98
CA ASP A 225 -13.86 4.87 -7.70
C ASP A 225 -13.22 5.43 -8.98
N THR A 226 -11.95 5.10 -9.26
CA THR A 226 -11.21 5.52 -10.46
C THR A 226 -11.27 4.47 -11.56
N THR A 227 -11.31 4.92 -12.81
CA THR A 227 -11.34 4.06 -14.00
C THR A 227 -10.06 4.20 -14.80
N VAL A 228 -9.79 3.23 -15.68
CA VAL A 228 -8.69 3.34 -16.66
C VAL A 228 -8.82 4.54 -17.61
N VAL A 229 -10.01 5.11 -17.75
CA VAL A 229 -10.25 6.33 -18.53
C VAL A 229 -9.55 7.53 -17.88
N ASP A 230 -9.57 7.60 -16.55
CA ASP A 230 -8.92 8.65 -15.78
C ASP A 230 -7.38 8.54 -15.88
N GLU A 231 -6.86 7.30 -15.93
CA GLU A 231 -5.43 7.03 -16.11
C GLU A 231 -4.91 7.41 -17.51
N PHE A 232 -5.73 7.28 -18.56
CA PHE A 232 -5.30 7.49 -19.95
C PHE A 232 -4.68 8.88 -20.16
N ASP A 233 -5.37 9.92 -19.71
CA ASP A 233 -4.95 11.30 -19.94
C ASP A 233 -3.69 11.65 -19.16
N ILE A 234 -3.52 11.04 -17.98
CA ILE A 234 -2.31 11.18 -17.15
C ILE A 234 -1.13 10.53 -17.86
N VAL A 235 -1.23 9.23 -18.20
CA VAL A 235 -0.16 8.48 -18.85
C VAL A 235 0.23 9.12 -20.18
N LYS A 236 -0.74 9.57 -20.99
CA LYS A 236 -0.47 10.27 -22.24
C LYS A 236 0.34 11.55 -22.04
N THR A 237 -0.08 12.38 -21.09
CA THR A 237 0.60 13.65 -20.80
C THR A 237 2.04 13.41 -20.31
N LEU A 238 2.25 12.37 -19.50
CA LEU A 238 3.56 11.99 -18.99
C LEU A 238 4.48 11.42 -20.07
N LEU A 239 3.92 10.62 -20.99
CA LEU A 239 4.65 10.11 -22.15
C LEU A 239 5.12 11.27 -23.04
N ASP A 240 4.26 12.25 -23.32
CA ASP A 240 4.60 13.44 -24.10
C ASP A 240 5.65 14.33 -23.39
N ALA A 241 5.67 14.30 -22.05
CA ALA A 241 6.68 14.97 -21.22
C ALA A 241 8.00 14.19 -21.08
N GLY A 242 8.09 12.98 -21.61
CA GLY A 242 9.29 12.14 -21.58
C GLY A 242 9.56 11.45 -20.24
N VAL A 243 8.55 11.32 -19.37
CA VAL A 243 8.63 10.50 -18.16
C VAL A 243 8.59 9.02 -18.55
N ALA A 244 9.37 8.19 -17.88
CA ALA A 244 9.39 6.74 -18.09
C ALA A 244 8.04 6.10 -17.71
N VAL A 245 7.07 6.09 -18.62
CA VAL A 245 5.80 5.37 -18.53
C VAL A 245 5.69 4.40 -19.71
N PRO A 246 4.87 3.32 -19.62
CA PRO A 246 4.65 2.45 -20.76
C PRO A 246 4.07 3.24 -21.94
N PHE A 247 4.50 2.91 -23.15
CA PHE A 247 3.93 3.54 -24.35
C PHE A 247 2.43 3.22 -24.42
N LEU A 248 1.63 4.26 -24.64
CA LEU A 248 0.18 4.18 -24.64
C LEU A 248 -0.34 4.20 -26.08
N HIS A 249 -0.89 3.06 -26.53
CA HIS A 249 -1.42 2.92 -27.89
C HIS A 249 -2.83 3.48 -28.02
N ALA A 250 -3.73 3.08 -27.12
CA ALA A 250 -5.15 3.37 -27.26
C ALA A 250 -5.93 3.19 -25.96
N LEU A 251 -7.13 3.77 -25.92
CA LEU A 251 -8.15 3.57 -24.89
C LEU A 251 -9.45 3.11 -25.56
N GLU A 252 -10.06 2.07 -25.00
CA GLU A 252 -11.41 1.63 -25.32
C GLU A 252 -12.32 2.05 -24.14
N THR A 253 -13.33 2.88 -24.39
CA THR A 253 -14.16 3.49 -23.33
C THR A 253 -15.55 2.87 -23.19
N THR A 254 -15.98 2.05 -24.14
CA THR A 254 -17.38 1.59 -24.24
C THR A 254 -17.62 0.28 -23.51
N GLY A 255 -16.58 -0.51 -23.26
CA GLY A 255 -16.69 -1.86 -22.73
C GLY A 255 -17.24 -2.87 -23.74
N ALA A 256 -17.48 -2.48 -25.00
CA ALA A 256 -18.09 -3.35 -26.00
C ALA A 256 -17.18 -4.53 -26.42
N VAL A 257 -15.87 -4.41 -26.21
CA VAL A 257 -14.90 -5.43 -26.62
C VAL A 257 -14.75 -6.51 -25.53
N LEU A 258 -14.39 -6.10 -24.31
CA LEU A 258 -14.03 -7.00 -23.21
C LEU A 258 -15.06 -7.04 -22.05
N GLY A 259 -16.05 -6.15 -22.08
CA GLY A 259 -17.05 -5.97 -21.02
C GLY A 259 -16.80 -4.77 -20.11
N SER A 260 -15.61 -4.18 -20.18
CA SER A 260 -15.20 -3.00 -19.40
C SER A 260 -14.21 -2.15 -20.21
N PRO A 261 -14.09 -0.85 -19.92
CA PRO A 261 -13.05 0.00 -20.51
C PRO A 261 -11.64 -0.56 -20.27
N PHE A 262 -10.72 -0.30 -21.19
CA PHE A 262 -9.33 -0.74 -21.06
C PHE A 262 -8.31 0.12 -21.81
N LEU A 263 -7.09 0.15 -21.30
CA LEU A 263 -5.90 0.72 -21.94
C LEU A 263 -5.16 -0.36 -22.70
N LEU A 264 -4.63 0.01 -23.87
CA LEU A 264 -3.66 -0.79 -24.62
C LEU A 264 -2.28 -0.14 -24.48
N LEU A 265 -1.34 -0.87 -23.90
CA LEU A 265 0.00 -0.39 -23.56
C LEU A 265 1.07 -1.32 -24.14
N ASP A 266 2.29 -0.80 -24.32
CA ASP A 266 3.46 -1.65 -24.53
C ASP A 266 3.74 -2.52 -23.31
N ARG A 267 4.22 -3.74 -23.57
CA ARG A 267 4.87 -4.51 -22.52
C ARG A 267 6.28 -3.97 -22.31
N VAL A 268 6.50 -3.30 -21.18
CA VAL A 268 7.83 -2.87 -20.77
C VAL A 268 8.61 -4.07 -20.20
N GLU A 269 9.81 -4.30 -20.72
CA GLU A 269 10.74 -5.26 -20.14
C GLU A 269 11.38 -4.67 -18.87
N GLY A 270 11.29 -5.40 -17.78
CA GLY A 270 11.85 -5.00 -16.49
C GLY A 270 11.31 -5.86 -15.36
N ALA A 271 11.87 -5.67 -14.18
CA ALA A 271 11.42 -6.33 -12.97
C ALA A 271 11.19 -5.31 -11.85
N HIS A 272 10.25 -5.63 -10.96
CA HIS A 272 10.17 -4.96 -9.67
C HIS A 272 11.45 -5.24 -8.89
N ILE A 273 11.91 -4.24 -8.14
CA ILE A 273 13.13 -4.36 -7.32
C ILE A 273 12.83 -4.43 -5.82
N GLY A 274 11.60 -4.72 -5.45
CA GLY A 274 11.14 -4.72 -4.06
C GLY A 274 9.63 -4.84 -3.96
N ASP A 275 9.14 -4.81 -2.73
CA ASP A 275 7.71 -4.71 -2.42
C ASP A 275 7.36 -3.31 -1.89
N PHE A 276 6.23 -3.19 -1.19
CA PHE A 276 5.77 -1.94 -0.58
C PHE A 276 6.77 -1.29 0.40
N LEU A 277 7.66 -2.08 1.02
CA LEU A 277 8.51 -1.63 2.12
C LEU A 277 9.99 -1.97 1.95
N ASP A 278 10.31 -3.10 1.32
CA ASP A 278 11.67 -3.63 1.26
C ASP A 278 12.19 -3.72 -0.17
N VAL A 279 13.46 -3.37 -0.33
CA VAL A 279 14.19 -3.47 -1.60
C VAL A 279 14.87 -4.84 -1.70
N SER A 280 14.63 -5.56 -2.80
CA SER A 280 15.19 -6.89 -3.08
C SER A 280 16.20 -6.91 -4.24
N GLY A 281 16.36 -5.79 -4.94
CA GLY A 281 17.30 -5.62 -6.05
C GLY A 281 17.59 -4.15 -6.36
N GLY A 282 18.44 -3.90 -7.36
CA GLY A 282 18.87 -2.54 -7.69
C GLY A 282 19.96 -2.00 -6.76
N GLY A 283 20.39 -0.78 -7.01
CA GLY A 283 21.46 -0.11 -6.27
C GLY A 283 21.38 1.40 -6.42
N THR A 284 22.44 2.08 -6.02
CA THR A 284 22.50 3.55 -6.04
C THR A 284 22.16 4.14 -7.40
N ASP A 285 22.63 3.54 -8.51
CA ASP A 285 22.33 4.03 -9.86
C ASP A 285 20.81 4.05 -10.18
N VAL A 286 20.08 3.01 -9.78
CA VAL A 286 18.61 2.94 -9.94
C VAL A 286 17.93 4.03 -9.12
N ALA A 287 18.39 4.25 -7.88
CA ALA A 287 17.83 5.29 -7.03
C ALA A 287 18.07 6.69 -7.61
N LEU A 288 19.28 6.95 -8.14
CA LEU A 288 19.59 8.23 -8.78
C LEU A 288 18.82 8.43 -10.09
N ASP A 289 18.53 7.36 -10.82
CA ASP A 289 17.69 7.41 -12.02
C ASP A 289 16.23 7.71 -11.67
N LEU A 290 15.68 7.04 -10.63
CA LEU A 290 14.37 7.34 -10.07
C LEU A 290 14.25 8.80 -9.62
N ALA A 291 15.31 9.36 -9.03
CA ALA A 291 15.33 10.78 -8.65
C ALA A 291 15.13 11.70 -9.87
N ARG A 292 15.70 11.36 -11.04
CA ARG A 292 15.53 12.14 -12.28
C ARG A 292 14.13 11.97 -12.86
N GLU A 293 13.60 10.75 -12.88
CA GLU A 293 12.23 10.48 -13.34
C GLU A 293 11.18 11.20 -12.49
N MET A 294 11.36 11.20 -11.16
CA MET A 294 10.51 11.95 -10.25
C MET A 294 10.62 13.47 -10.48
N ALA A 295 11.82 13.98 -10.77
CA ALA A 295 11.97 15.40 -11.10
C ALA A 295 11.24 15.76 -12.40
N ALA A 296 11.33 14.91 -13.43
CA ALA A 296 10.60 15.08 -14.68
C ALA A 296 9.08 15.04 -14.46
N LEU A 297 8.58 14.06 -13.71
CA LEU A 297 7.18 13.94 -13.29
C LEU A 297 6.69 15.21 -12.60
N HIS A 298 7.42 15.67 -11.57
CA HIS A 298 7.03 16.83 -10.77
C HIS A 298 7.19 18.17 -11.50
N ALA A 299 7.87 18.19 -12.65
CA ALA A 299 8.05 19.37 -13.48
C ALA A 299 6.91 19.61 -14.47
N VAL A 300 6.08 18.60 -14.75
CA VAL A 300 4.92 18.75 -15.64
C VAL A 300 3.92 19.74 -15.02
N PRO A 301 3.56 20.84 -15.73
CA PRO A 301 2.64 21.83 -15.18
C PRO A 301 1.28 21.24 -14.84
N ASP A 302 0.71 21.57 -13.67
CA ASP A 302 -0.60 21.08 -13.25
C ASP A 302 -1.73 21.47 -14.23
N SER A 303 -1.55 22.60 -14.95
CA SER A 303 -2.44 23.06 -16.02
C SER A 303 -2.56 22.10 -17.20
N GLU A 304 -1.57 21.24 -17.45
CA GLU A 304 -1.65 20.25 -18.53
C GLU A 304 -2.70 19.19 -18.24
N PHE A 305 -2.96 18.87 -16.97
CA PHE A 305 -3.96 17.86 -16.60
C PHE A 305 -5.37 18.46 -16.55
N GLY A 306 -5.51 19.70 -16.08
CA GLY A 306 -6.81 20.37 -15.97
C GLY A 306 -7.78 19.60 -15.06
N ASP A 307 -9.05 19.53 -15.43
CA ASP A 307 -10.12 18.87 -14.64
C ASP A 307 -10.04 17.33 -14.65
N ARG A 308 -9.08 16.76 -15.38
CA ARG A 308 -8.94 15.32 -15.62
C ARG A 308 -8.28 14.57 -14.47
N VAL A 309 -7.88 15.27 -13.41
CA VAL A 309 -7.12 14.72 -12.30
C VAL A 309 -7.65 15.24 -10.96
N THR A 310 -7.70 14.36 -9.96
CA THR A 310 -8.19 14.70 -8.62
C THR A 310 -7.35 15.80 -7.98
N GLY A 311 -8.01 16.81 -7.41
CA GLY A 311 -7.40 17.95 -6.72
C GLY A 311 -6.93 19.11 -7.58
N ALA A 312 -7.29 19.15 -8.87
CA ALA A 312 -6.97 20.26 -9.77
C ALA A 312 -7.36 21.64 -9.21
N HIS A 313 -8.48 21.74 -8.49
CA HIS A 313 -9.02 22.99 -7.95
C HIS A 313 -9.06 23.06 -6.43
N GLU A 314 -8.31 22.19 -5.76
CA GLU A 314 -8.38 22.04 -4.31
C GLU A 314 -7.06 22.41 -3.63
N SER A 315 -7.17 22.97 -2.44
CA SER A 315 -6.06 23.09 -1.51
C SER A 315 -5.55 21.69 -1.15
N VAL A 316 -4.26 21.44 -1.37
CA VAL A 316 -3.61 20.15 -1.05
C VAL A 316 -3.78 19.85 0.43
N ARG A 317 -3.56 20.84 1.29
CA ARG A 317 -3.72 20.73 2.74
C ARG A 317 -5.15 20.41 3.14
N ASP A 318 -6.14 21.16 2.65
CA ASP A 318 -7.52 20.97 3.09
C ASP A 318 -8.06 19.61 2.66
N ARG A 319 -7.71 19.18 1.44
CA ARG A 319 -8.05 17.84 0.95
C ARG A 319 -7.37 16.77 1.78
N LEU A 320 -6.07 16.89 2.05
CA LEU A 320 -5.35 15.91 2.86
C LEU A 320 -5.91 15.83 4.29
N LEU A 321 -6.29 16.96 4.90
CA LEU A 321 -6.96 16.95 6.20
C LEU A 321 -8.29 16.20 6.15
N ARG A 322 -9.08 16.35 5.08
CA ARG A 322 -10.32 15.56 4.91
C ARG A 322 -10.00 14.06 4.76
N GLU A 323 -9.02 13.70 3.95
CA GLU A 323 -8.58 12.32 3.75
C GLU A 323 -8.06 11.68 5.04
N ILE A 324 -7.30 12.42 5.85
CA ILE A 324 -6.85 11.98 7.17
C ILE A 324 -8.05 11.69 8.07
N ASN A 325 -9.04 12.60 8.12
CA ASN A 325 -10.24 12.42 8.94
C ASN A 325 -11.12 11.26 8.45
N GLU A 326 -11.20 11.04 7.13
CA GLU A 326 -11.92 9.91 6.53
C GLU A 326 -11.21 8.58 6.81
N CYS A 327 -9.89 8.54 6.64
CA CYS A 327 -9.05 7.39 6.93
C CYS A 327 -9.12 7.01 8.42
N GLU A 328 -9.07 7.99 9.33
CA GLU A 328 -9.24 7.75 10.77
C GLU A 328 -10.65 7.20 11.09
N ARG A 329 -11.70 7.75 10.47
CA ARG A 329 -13.06 7.26 10.64
C ARG A 329 -13.22 5.82 10.17
N ASP A 330 -12.66 5.50 9.00
CA ASP A 330 -12.67 4.17 8.42
C ASP A 330 -11.95 3.18 9.34
N TRP A 331 -10.75 3.53 9.81
CA TRP A 331 -10.01 2.70 10.77
C TRP A 331 -10.79 2.45 12.05
N ARG A 332 -11.38 3.49 12.66
CA ARG A 332 -12.20 3.34 13.88
C ARG A 332 -13.42 2.43 13.68
N ALA A 333 -13.92 2.28 12.45
CA ALA A 333 -15.02 1.38 12.13
C ALA A 333 -14.60 -0.10 11.99
N LEU A 334 -13.29 -0.40 11.92
CA LEU A 334 -12.78 -1.76 11.75
C LEU A 334 -12.68 -2.56 13.06
N ASP A 335 -12.91 -1.93 14.22
CA ASP A 335 -12.72 -2.54 15.55
C ASP A 335 -11.33 -3.20 15.72
N SER A 336 -10.31 -2.56 15.16
CA SER A 336 -8.92 -3.02 15.18
C SER A 336 -8.05 -2.00 15.93
N PRO A 337 -7.82 -2.19 17.23
CA PRO A 337 -6.96 -1.32 18.02
C PRO A 337 -5.57 -1.16 17.40
N SER A 338 -5.01 0.05 17.49
CA SER A 338 -3.67 0.34 17.03
C SER A 338 -3.14 1.59 17.70
N ILE A 339 -2.16 1.39 18.57
CA ILE A 339 -1.48 2.47 19.30
C ILE A 339 -0.76 3.40 18.33
N THR A 340 -0.09 2.84 17.31
CA THR A 340 0.66 3.61 16.32
C THR A 340 -0.24 4.45 15.42
N LEU A 341 -1.40 3.93 14.98
CA LEU A 341 -2.36 4.73 14.22
C LEU A 341 -2.96 5.85 15.08
N GLU A 342 -3.30 5.60 16.34
CA GLU A 342 -3.82 6.64 17.24
C GLU A 342 -2.83 7.82 17.38
N ILE A 343 -1.55 7.51 17.62
CA ILE A 343 -0.48 8.51 17.72
C ILE A 343 -0.28 9.23 16.38
N ALA A 344 -0.23 8.47 15.28
CA ALA A 344 0.03 9.03 13.95
C ALA A 344 -1.08 9.96 13.48
N PHE A 345 -2.36 9.61 13.66
CA PHE A 345 -3.48 10.47 13.28
C PHE A 345 -3.45 11.80 14.05
N ALA A 346 -3.19 11.76 15.37
CA ALA A 346 -3.03 12.97 16.14
C ALA A 346 -1.88 13.84 15.60
N TRP A 347 -0.69 13.27 15.47
CA TRP A 347 0.49 13.98 14.98
C TRP A 347 0.28 14.59 13.59
N LEU A 348 -0.33 13.84 12.64
CA LEU A 348 -0.64 14.34 11.31
C LEU A 348 -1.59 15.55 11.33
N LYS A 349 -2.63 15.51 12.17
CA LYS A 349 -3.58 16.63 12.29
C LYS A 349 -2.93 17.86 12.92
N ASP A 350 -2.06 17.66 13.90
CA ASP A 350 -1.40 18.76 14.61
C ASP A 350 -0.29 19.43 13.81
N ASN A 351 0.29 18.71 12.85
CA ASN A 351 1.36 19.19 11.97
C ASN A 351 0.88 19.37 10.52
N ILE A 352 -0.43 19.52 10.30
CA ILE A 352 -1.06 19.62 8.97
C ILE A 352 -0.47 20.77 8.13
N GLU A 353 0.17 21.74 8.77
CA GLU A 353 0.87 22.81 8.06
C GLU A 353 2.03 22.31 7.19
N LEU A 354 2.67 21.20 7.58
CA LEU A 354 3.74 20.54 6.81
C LEU A 354 3.23 19.88 5.52
N ALA A 355 1.92 19.75 5.32
CA ALA A 355 1.34 19.27 4.08
C ALA A 355 1.37 20.32 2.94
N ASP A 356 1.62 21.60 3.27
CA ASP A 356 1.76 22.64 2.24
C ASP A 356 3.01 22.42 1.41
N GLY A 357 2.96 22.81 0.13
CA GLY A 357 4.11 22.76 -0.75
C GLY A 357 3.78 23.25 -2.16
N PRO A 358 4.78 23.27 -3.06
CA PRO A 358 4.51 23.51 -4.47
C PRO A 358 3.56 22.43 -5.00
N ARG A 359 2.60 22.84 -5.84
CA ARG A 359 1.69 21.93 -6.51
C ARG A 359 2.42 21.19 -7.62
N ALA A 360 2.16 19.90 -7.75
CA ALA A 360 2.60 19.06 -8.87
C ALA A 360 1.63 17.89 -9.04
N LEU A 361 1.65 17.25 -10.21
CA LEU A 361 1.13 15.88 -10.29
C LEU A 361 2.04 14.99 -9.43
N VAL A 362 1.42 14.16 -8.60
CA VAL A 362 2.07 13.11 -7.82
C VAL A 362 1.40 11.78 -8.10
N HIS A 363 2.19 10.72 -8.09
CA HIS A 363 1.71 9.36 -8.25
C HIS A 363 0.92 8.88 -7.02
N SER A 364 1.32 9.31 -5.82
CA SER A 364 0.73 8.97 -4.51
C SER A 364 0.86 7.51 -4.04
N ASP A 365 1.45 6.64 -4.85
CA ASP A 365 1.75 5.24 -4.54
C ASP A 365 3.05 4.80 -5.26
N LEU A 366 4.01 5.73 -5.39
CA LEU A 366 5.26 5.47 -6.08
C LEU A 366 6.21 4.71 -5.15
N GLY A 367 6.33 3.39 -5.35
CA GLY A 367 7.24 2.53 -4.60
C GLY A 367 7.89 1.47 -5.49
N CYS A 368 8.69 0.57 -4.91
CA CYS A 368 9.35 -0.50 -5.66
C CYS A 368 8.38 -1.45 -6.36
N HIS A 369 7.15 -1.58 -5.84
CA HIS A 369 6.08 -2.38 -6.42
C HIS A 369 5.45 -1.74 -7.67
N ASN A 370 5.57 -0.43 -7.86
CA ASN A 370 4.99 0.32 -8.98
C ASN A 370 6.04 0.90 -9.94
N MET A 371 7.28 0.41 -9.87
CA MET A 371 8.31 0.67 -10.88
C MET A 371 8.90 -0.63 -11.45
N LEU A 372 9.22 -0.58 -12.74
CA LEU A 372 9.95 -1.61 -13.45
C LEU A 372 11.36 -1.11 -13.70
N VAL A 373 12.36 -1.95 -13.39
CA VAL A 373 13.77 -1.64 -13.59
C VAL A 373 14.37 -2.58 -14.61
N ALA A 374 15.13 -2.03 -15.55
CA ALA A 374 15.90 -2.79 -16.53
C ALA A 374 17.25 -2.10 -16.76
N ASN A 375 18.32 -2.89 -16.80
CA ASN A 375 19.69 -2.38 -17.02
C ASN A 375 20.06 -1.25 -16.05
N ASP A 376 19.76 -1.45 -14.76
CA ASP A 376 20.01 -0.50 -13.66
C ASP A 376 19.37 0.89 -13.84
N ARG A 377 18.26 0.96 -14.60
CA ARG A 377 17.48 2.17 -14.83
C ARG A 377 15.98 1.93 -14.70
N VAL A 378 15.24 2.99 -14.39
CA VAL A 378 13.78 2.97 -14.35
C VAL A 378 13.28 2.81 -15.78
N ALA A 379 12.73 1.64 -16.09
CA ALA A 379 12.18 1.33 -17.39
C ALA A 379 10.75 1.87 -17.54
N ALA A 380 9.95 1.79 -16.47
CA ALA A 380 8.64 2.41 -16.40
C ALA A 380 8.13 2.57 -14.97
N ILE A 381 7.40 3.65 -14.73
CA ILE A 381 6.50 3.86 -13.61
C ILE A 381 5.08 3.49 -14.05
N ILE A 382 4.42 2.63 -13.29
CA ILE A 382 3.13 2.03 -13.63
C ILE A 382 2.11 2.21 -12.49
N ASP A 383 0.85 1.91 -12.77
CA ASP A 383 -0.26 2.01 -11.81
C ASP A 383 -0.59 3.44 -11.36
N TRP A 384 -1.08 4.24 -12.31
CA TRP A 384 -1.38 5.65 -12.11
C TRP A 384 -2.77 5.92 -11.48
N GLU A 385 -3.43 4.91 -10.91
CA GLU A 385 -4.81 5.05 -10.42
C GLU A 385 -4.94 5.99 -9.21
N SER A 386 -3.86 6.15 -8.43
CA SER A 386 -3.82 7.04 -7.28
C SER A 386 -3.30 8.45 -7.61
N ALA A 387 -3.00 8.71 -8.88
CA ALA A 387 -2.38 9.95 -9.31
C ALA A 387 -3.33 11.15 -9.12
N ARG A 388 -2.75 12.26 -8.64
CA ARG A 388 -3.51 13.44 -8.22
C ARG A 388 -2.62 14.68 -8.21
N ILE A 389 -3.23 15.87 -8.23
CA ILE A 389 -2.47 17.09 -7.94
C ILE A 389 -2.23 17.16 -6.45
N GLY A 390 -0.97 17.10 -6.03
CA GLY A 390 -0.53 17.12 -4.64
C GLY A 390 0.70 18.00 -4.49
N THR A 391 1.67 17.54 -3.70
CA THR A 391 2.99 18.16 -3.61
C THR A 391 4.09 17.12 -3.75
N PRO A 392 5.23 17.41 -4.40
CA PRO A 392 6.32 16.45 -4.57
C PRO A 392 6.81 15.76 -3.29
N ALA A 393 6.58 16.37 -2.11
CA ALA A 393 6.91 15.75 -0.83
C ALA A 393 6.12 14.45 -0.59
N GLN A 394 4.96 14.29 -1.21
CA GLN A 394 4.15 13.08 -1.13
C GLN A 394 4.85 11.87 -1.74
N ASP A 395 5.27 11.97 -3.01
CA ASP A 395 6.00 10.86 -3.64
C ASP A 395 7.38 10.67 -3.02
N LEU A 396 8.09 11.76 -2.67
CA LEU A 396 9.40 11.68 -2.02
C LEU A 396 9.32 11.01 -0.63
N GLY A 397 8.30 11.32 0.16
CA GLY A 397 8.05 10.67 1.44
C GLY A 397 7.69 9.20 1.29
N TYR A 398 6.97 8.84 0.23
CA TYR A 398 6.59 7.46 -0.05
C TYR A 398 7.80 6.59 -0.45
N VAL A 399 8.71 7.09 -1.31
CA VAL A 399 9.92 6.35 -1.71
C VAL A 399 11.04 6.36 -0.67
N TYR A 400 11.03 7.32 0.28
CA TYR A 400 12.12 7.53 1.25
C TYR A 400 12.55 6.25 1.99
N PRO A 401 11.64 5.41 2.54
CA PRO A 401 12.02 4.20 3.26
C PRO A 401 12.71 3.16 2.37
N ALA A 402 12.37 3.09 1.09
CA ALA A 402 12.97 2.16 0.14
C ALA A 402 14.32 2.69 -0.38
N VAL A 403 14.37 3.96 -0.78
CA VAL A 403 15.58 4.58 -1.33
C VAL A 403 16.74 4.55 -0.33
N THR A 404 16.47 4.82 0.94
CA THR A 404 17.49 4.82 2.01
C THR A 404 18.12 3.44 2.28
N GLN A 405 17.56 2.36 1.72
CA GLN A 405 18.16 1.01 1.78
C GLN A 405 19.26 0.81 0.73
N ILE A 406 19.27 1.61 -0.35
CA ILE A 406 20.15 1.42 -1.51
C ILE A 406 20.93 2.67 -1.94
N CYS A 407 20.62 3.83 -1.38
CA CYS A 407 21.22 5.12 -1.71
C CYS A 407 21.23 6.04 -0.48
N ASP A 408 22.28 6.84 -0.34
CA ASP A 408 22.27 7.93 0.63
C ASP A 408 21.21 8.96 0.21
N TRP A 409 20.34 9.36 1.15
CA TRP A 409 19.25 10.28 0.83
C TRP A 409 19.74 11.63 0.32
N SER A 410 20.91 12.09 0.77
CA SER A 410 21.48 13.36 0.31
C SER A 410 21.92 13.29 -1.15
N ASP A 411 22.46 12.16 -1.60
CA ASP A 411 22.81 11.92 -3.00
C ASP A 411 21.55 11.82 -3.88
N PHE A 412 20.51 11.12 -3.41
CA PHE A 412 19.22 11.06 -4.09
C PHE A 412 18.60 12.44 -4.28
N MET A 413 18.52 13.24 -3.20
CA MET A 413 17.97 14.59 -3.27
C MET A 413 18.82 15.53 -4.12
N ALA A 414 20.15 15.38 -4.13
CA ALA A 414 21.01 16.15 -5.01
C ALA A 414 20.70 15.87 -6.49
N ALA A 415 20.55 14.59 -6.88
CA ALA A 415 20.18 14.21 -8.23
C ALA A 415 18.77 14.70 -8.63
N TYR A 416 17.80 14.61 -7.71
CA TYR A 416 16.45 15.14 -7.91
C TYR A 416 16.45 16.65 -8.17
N LEU A 417 17.21 17.41 -7.37
CA LEU A 417 17.31 18.86 -7.53
C LEU A 417 18.08 19.27 -8.80
N GLU A 418 19.18 18.57 -9.13
CA GLU A 418 19.94 18.81 -10.36
C GLU A 418 19.08 18.59 -11.61
N ALA A 419 18.16 17.62 -11.57
CA ALA A 419 17.22 17.32 -12.65
C ALA A 419 16.02 18.29 -12.72
N GLY A 420 15.98 19.34 -11.88
CA GLY A 420 14.92 20.36 -11.90
C GLY A 420 13.81 20.14 -10.87
N GLY A 421 13.99 19.19 -9.96
CA GLY A 421 13.10 18.95 -8.83
C GLY A 421 12.96 20.15 -7.89
N ARG A 422 11.87 20.20 -7.13
CA ARG A 422 11.59 21.30 -6.19
C ARG A 422 12.26 21.06 -4.83
N ALA A 423 12.94 22.07 -4.30
CA ALA A 423 13.46 22.02 -2.93
C ALA A 423 12.33 21.92 -1.91
N LEU A 424 12.45 20.95 -1.00
CA LEU A 424 11.51 20.66 0.07
C LEU A 424 12.27 20.45 1.37
N THR A 425 11.60 20.73 2.49
CA THR A 425 12.18 20.49 3.81
C THR A 425 12.09 19.02 4.18
N LYS A 426 13.03 18.55 5.01
CA LYS A 426 12.98 17.20 5.57
C LYS A 426 11.69 16.96 6.38
N ALA A 427 11.19 17.99 7.07
CA ALA A 427 9.93 17.89 7.82
C ALA A 427 8.71 17.62 6.92
N GLN A 428 8.63 18.22 5.73
CA GLN A 428 7.58 17.90 4.76
C GLN A 428 7.69 16.45 4.26
N ILE A 429 8.90 16.00 3.94
CA ILE A 429 9.15 14.61 3.51
C ILE A 429 8.76 13.64 4.64
N ASP A 430 9.12 13.93 5.89
CA ASP A 430 8.78 13.08 7.04
C ASP A 430 7.29 13.03 7.33
N TYR A 431 6.58 14.15 7.16
CA TYR A 431 5.13 14.20 7.26
C TYR A 431 4.47 13.24 6.27
N TYR A 432 4.91 13.30 4.99
CA TYR A 432 4.39 12.41 3.95
C TYR A 432 4.92 10.98 4.05
N THR A 433 6.09 10.75 4.63
CA THR A 433 6.58 9.40 4.97
C THR A 433 5.66 8.75 6.00
N LEU A 434 5.26 9.50 7.04
CA LEU A 434 4.31 9.02 8.04
C LEU A 434 2.94 8.73 7.41
N TRP A 435 2.42 9.65 6.58
CA TRP A 435 1.17 9.42 5.85
C TRP A 435 1.25 8.21 4.91
N GLY A 436 2.38 8.01 4.25
CA GLY A 436 2.69 6.87 3.39
C GLY A 436 2.71 5.52 4.12
N PHE A 437 2.79 5.49 5.45
CA PHE A 437 2.56 4.28 6.24
C PHE A 437 1.13 4.17 6.76
N VAL A 438 0.52 5.28 7.18
CA VAL A 438 -0.85 5.30 7.73
C VAL A 438 -1.88 4.86 6.69
N TRP A 439 -1.84 5.45 5.49
CA TRP A 439 -2.87 5.20 4.48
C TRP A 439 -2.87 3.74 3.98
N PRO A 440 -1.72 3.14 3.58
CA PRO A 440 -1.69 1.73 3.21
C PRO A 440 -2.06 0.79 4.37
N LEU A 441 -1.65 1.10 5.60
CA LEU A 441 -1.99 0.28 6.76
C LEU A 441 -3.51 0.19 6.96
N VAL A 442 -4.22 1.32 6.90
CA VAL A 442 -5.68 1.32 7.02
C VAL A 442 -6.33 0.56 5.86
N ASN A 443 -5.83 0.72 4.63
CA ASN A 443 -6.35 -0.03 3.48
C ASN A 443 -6.12 -1.55 3.60
N VAL A 444 -4.98 -1.97 4.12
CA VAL A 444 -4.70 -3.37 4.43
C VAL A 444 -5.67 -3.90 5.50
N CYS A 445 -5.96 -3.12 6.55
CA CYS A 445 -6.97 -3.48 7.54
C CYS A 445 -8.39 -3.54 6.95
N LYS A 446 -8.74 -2.66 6.01
CA LYS A 446 -10.03 -2.72 5.28
C LYS A 446 -10.12 -3.97 4.41
N ALA A 447 -9.04 -4.35 3.73
CA ALA A 447 -8.97 -5.57 2.94
C ALA A 447 -9.26 -6.81 3.79
N ARG A 448 -8.77 -6.85 5.04
CA ARG A 448 -9.13 -7.90 6.02
C ARG A 448 -10.63 -7.99 6.26
N LEU A 449 -11.28 -6.86 6.57
CA LEU A 449 -12.72 -6.84 6.82
C LEU A 449 -13.49 -7.26 5.57
N GLY A 450 -13.02 -6.82 4.39
CA GLY A 450 -13.52 -7.28 3.09
C GLY A 450 -13.46 -8.79 2.96
N PHE A 451 -12.33 -9.44 3.31
CA PHE A 451 -12.23 -10.90 3.35
C PHE A 451 -13.22 -11.53 4.36
N GLU A 452 -13.37 -10.97 5.55
CA GLU A 452 -14.25 -11.54 6.57
C GLU A 452 -15.74 -11.41 6.24
N THR A 453 -16.14 -10.47 5.38
CA THR A 453 -17.55 -10.09 5.19
C THR A 453 -18.04 -10.07 3.74
N VAL A 454 -17.23 -9.59 2.79
CA VAL A 454 -17.65 -9.30 1.40
C VAL A 454 -17.09 -10.32 0.41
N TYR A 455 -15.80 -10.67 0.53
CA TYR A 455 -15.07 -11.53 -0.39
C TYR A 455 -14.35 -12.68 0.34
N PRO A 456 -15.07 -13.60 1.02
CA PRO A 456 -14.48 -14.64 1.87
C PRO A 456 -13.67 -15.70 1.12
N ASP A 457 -13.73 -15.69 -0.21
CA ASP A 457 -12.99 -16.61 -1.07
C ASP A 457 -11.73 -15.98 -1.69
N ASP A 458 -11.49 -14.67 -1.50
CA ASP A 458 -10.31 -13.98 -2.03
C ASP A 458 -9.13 -14.01 -1.04
N ILE A 459 -8.32 -15.05 -1.15
CA ILE A 459 -7.15 -15.24 -0.27
C ILE A 459 -6.05 -14.17 -0.45
N ARG A 460 -6.10 -13.33 -1.49
CA ARG A 460 -5.20 -12.17 -1.61
C ARG A 460 -5.49 -11.14 -0.51
N MET A 461 -6.77 -10.96 -0.18
CA MET A 461 -7.21 -10.10 0.92
C MET A 461 -6.75 -10.64 2.29
N ALA A 462 -6.74 -11.97 2.47
CA ALA A 462 -6.23 -12.60 3.68
C ALA A 462 -4.71 -12.44 3.86
N TYR A 463 -3.95 -12.46 2.76
CA TYR A 463 -2.49 -12.20 2.78
C TYR A 463 -2.17 -10.77 3.20
N ALA A 464 -2.95 -9.79 2.72
CA ALA A 464 -2.70 -8.38 3.00
C ALA A 464 -2.59 -8.13 4.52
N ASP A 465 -3.54 -8.60 5.32
CA ASP A 465 -3.48 -8.40 6.78
C ASP A 465 -2.39 -9.25 7.44
N ALA A 466 -2.36 -10.56 7.19
CA ALA A 466 -1.48 -11.48 7.92
C ALA A 466 0.03 -11.21 7.73
N TYR A 467 0.39 -10.43 6.71
CA TYR A 467 1.77 -10.13 6.37
C TYR A 467 2.10 -8.63 6.30
N LEU A 468 1.26 -7.80 5.67
CA LEU A 468 1.60 -6.40 5.45
C LEU A 468 1.27 -5.51 6.66
N SER A 469 0.16 -5.76 7.38
CA SER A 469 -0.28 -4.86 8.45
C SER A 469 0.78 -4.71 9.55
N ILE A 470 1.37 -5.82 9.99
CA ILE A 470 2.40 -5.80 11.03
C ILE A 470 3.71 -5.15 10.57
N ARG A 471 4.08 -5.31 9.28
CA ARG A 471 5.25 -4.63 8.70
C ARG A 471 5.03 -3.13 8.65
N PHE A 472 3.85 -2.69 8.19
CA PHE A 472 3.47 -1.28 8.20
C PHE A 472 3.42 -0.71 9.63
N GLN A 473 2.84 -1.43 10.59
CA GLN A 473 2.79 -1.00 11.99
C GLN A 473 4.20 -0.81 12.58
N SER A 474 5.11 -1.76 12.36
CA SER A 474 6.50 -1.66 12.83
C SER A 474 7.25 -0.47 12.20
N ARG A 475 7.08 -0.25 10.89
CA ARG A 475 7.69 0.90 10.19
C ARG A 475 7.10 2.23 10.64
N LEU A 476 5.78 2.29 10.82
CA LEU A 476 5.07 3.44 11.36
C LEU A 476 5.57 3.79 12.77
N ALA A 477 5.72 2.78 13.64
CA ALA A 477 6.26 2.94 14.98
C ALA A 477 7.69 3.50 14.99
N GLY A 478 8.54 3.02 14.07
CA GLY A 478 9.88 3.55 13.87
C GLY A 478 9.89 5.01 13.42
N GLN A 479 9.00 5.37 12.47
CA GLN A 479 8.88 6.75 11.99
C GLN A 479 8.41 7.68 13.11
N LEU A 480 7.40 7.29 13.90
CA LEU A 480 6.91 8.05 15.04
C LEU A 480 8.01 8.33 16.09
N GLN A 481 8.88 7.36 16.36
CA GLN A 481 9.99 7.55 17.30
C GLN A 481 11.01 8.62 16.85
N SER A 482 11.13 8.81 15.54
CA SER A 482 12.02 9.83 14.96
C SER A 482 11.39 11.22 14.94
N LEU A 483 10.06 11.30 14.95
CA LEU A 483 9.27 12.53 14.79
C LEU A 483 8.87 13.16 16.13
N LEU A 484 8.41 12.34 17.07
CA LEU A 484 8.22 12.69 18.48
C LEU A 484 9.59 12.90 19.12
#